data_AF-A0A955SFR4-F1
#
_entry.id   AF-A0A955SFR4-F1
#
_cell.length_a   1.000
_cell.length_b   1.000
_cell.length_c   1.000
_cell.angle_alpha   90.00
_cell.angle_beta   90.00
_cell.angle_gamma   90.00
#
_symmetry.space_group_name_H-M   'P 1'
#
loop_
_entity.id
_entity.type
_entity.pdbx_description
1 polymer ?
#
loop_
_entity_poly.entity_id
_entity_poly.type
_entity_poly.pdbx_seq_one_letter_code
_entity_poly.pdbx_strand_id
1 'polypeptide(L)'
;WRKGKTGEDDYGPPPMFAWEGTNEDPDHSRMNLAYWNHYDQVIQGMFERGIEAHLMIKVYNKKVKWPKRLSKEEDLYFRWLIARYSAYPNIVWDFSKESYNEKDFDYKLNRLRFIRETDPYNHLITVHDDNDSYEKGRYDDLLDFSSDQQHKDWHEKIREQRERNDWPIVNVEFGYEHGPEGMEDKTYGVVQSPEENVRRAWEICMAGGYPCYYYTHTAWDVIRPEDTPKGYRLFSDLKDFFEGMEYWKLEPSNSLIEEGYCLANPGEEYLFYFPKGEKTEIDLSQAKGSLHGTWHRPYSGEKSDAGSLDAKKQPAPPPGEWKGEPVALHLMKVE
;
A
#
# COMPACT_ATOMS: atom_id res chain seq x y z
N TRP A 1 11.81 6.25 17.16
CA TRP A 1 11.90 7.58 17.80
C TRP A 1 13.06 7.59 18.77
N ARG A 2 14.23 7.97 18.26
CA ARG A 2 15.40 8.25 19.10
C ARG A 2 15.26 9.67 19.65
N LYS A 3 15.80 9.94 20.84
CA LYS A 3 15.67 11.26 21.51
C LYS A 3 16.51 12.37 20.86
N GLY A 4 17.12 12.11 19.72
CA GLY A 4 18.06 13.00 19.07
C GLY A 4 18.66 12.36 17.83
N LYS A 5 19.53 13.11 17.16
CA LYS A 5 20.23 12.67 15.95
C LYS A 5 21.35 11.70 16.31
N THR A 6 21.43 10.58 15.60
CA THR A 6 22.50 9.58 15.75
C THR A 6 23.50 9.55 14.59
N GLY A 7 23.27 10.37 13.56
CA GLY A 7 24.15 10.54 12.41
C GLY A 7 23.73 11.75 11.56
N GLU A 8 24.41 11.98 10.44
CA GLU A 8 24.10 13.09 9.52
C GLU A 8 22.74 12.88 8.82
N ASP A 9 22.45 11.63 8.45
CA ASP A 9 21.18 11.24 7.83
C ASP A 9 20.02 11.14 8.83
N ASP A 10 20.29 11.23 10.14
CA ASP A 10 19.26 11.18 11.18
C ASP A 10 18.74 12.58 11.47
N TYR A 11 17.51 12.84 11.03
CA TYR A 11 16.83 14.11 11.21
C TYR A 11 16.29 14.29 12.63
N GLY A 12 16.29 13.24 13.45
CA GLY A 12 15.92 13.28 14.86
C GLY A 12 14.50 13.79 15.10
N PRO A 13 14.21 14.41 16.27
CA PRO A 13 12.91 15.02 16.51
C PRO A 13 12.68 16.21 15.57
N PRO A 14 11.43 16.44 15.12
CA PRO A 14 11.14 17.49 14.16
C PRO A 14 11.46 18.88 14.76
N PRO A 15 12.01 19.81 13.97
CA PRO A 15 12.34 21.15 14.44
C PRO A 15 11.11 22.02 14.72
N MET A 16 9.95 21.58 14.24
CA MET A 16 8.67 22.26 14.35
C MET A 16 7.60 21.30 14.87
N PHE A 17 6.60 21.86 15.53
CA PHE A 17 5.47 21.15 16.11
C PHE A 17 4.16 21.78 15.58
N ALA A 18 3.09 21.00 15.44
CA ALA A 18 1.84 21.46 14.83
C ALA A 18 1.14 22.58 15.64
N TRP A 19 1.42 22.64 16.93
CA TRP A 19 0.95 23.68 17.85
C TRP A 19 2.10 24.57 18.29
N GLU A 20 1.77 25.73 18.84
CA GLU A 20 2.73 26.56 19.57
C GLU A 20 3.30 25.80 20.79
N GLY A 21 4.45 26.24 21.31
CA GLY A 21 5.17 25.52 22.37
C GLY A 21 6.02 24.36 21.83
N THR A 22 6.18 23.29 22.62
CA THR A 22 6.95 22.10 22.22
C THR A 22 6.18 20.82 22.51
N ASN A 23 6.65 19.66 22.03
CA ASN A 23 6.03 18.39 22.40
C ASN A 23 6.17 18.10 23.91
N GLU A 24 7.16 18.65 24.61
CA GLU A 24 7.30 18.58 26.06
C GLU A 24 6.31 19.50 26.80
N ASP A 25 6.02 20.67 26.27
CA ASP A 25 5.07 21.64 26.85
C ASP A 25 4.24 22.31 25.75
N PRO A 26 3.19 21.62 25.25
CA PRO A 26 2.44 22.08 24.08
C PRO A 26 1.35 23.09 24.44
N ASP A 27 1.24 24.17 23.68
CA ASP A 27 0.06 25.06 23.70
C ASP A 27 -0.95 24.62 22.63
N HIS A 28 -1.76 23.61 22.96
CA HIS A 28 -2.77 23.07 22.05
C HIS A 28 -3.87 24.07 21.65
N SER A 29 -3.96 25.24 22.30
CA SER A 29 -4.95 26.24 21.96
C SER A 29 -4.59 27.05 20.70
N ARG A 30 -3.34 26.94 20.22
CA ARG A 30 -2.82 27.73 19.09
C ARG A 30 -2.02 26.87 18.12
N MET A 31 -2.32 27.03 16.82
CA MET A 31 -1.57 26.39 15.75
C MET A 31 -0.28 27.15 15.45
N ASN A 32 0.81 26.42 15.23
CA ASN A 32 2.09 26.99 14.82
C ASN A 32 2.09 27.21 13.31
N LEU A 33 1.96 28.46 12.87
CA LEU A 33 1.87 28.78 11.45
C LEU A 33 3.14 28.43 10.67
N ALA A 34 4.31 28.43 11.29
CA ALA A 34 5.55 28.04 10.60
C ALA A 34 5.54 26.55 10.23
N TYR A 35 5.06 25.69 11.14
CA TYR A 35 4.87 24.26 10.85
C TYR A 35 3.92 24.06 9.68
N TRP A 36 2.73 24.67 9.75
CA TRP A 36 1.70 24.47 8.73
C TRP A 36 2.08 25.08 7.38
N ASN A 37 2.75 26.23 7.33
CA ASN A 37 3.26 26.79 6.08
C ASN A 37 4.32 25.89 5.43
N HIS A 38 5.14 25.19 6.23
CA HIS A 38 6.06 24.19 5.68
C HIS A 38 5.32 22.96 5.18
N TYR A 39 4.34 22.46 5.94
CA TYR A 39 3.55 21.30 5.54
C TYR A 39 2.70 21.58 4.28
N ASP A 40 2.25 22.82 4.07
CA ASP A 40 1.60 23.24 2.81
C ASP A 40 2.52 23.02 1.60
N GLN A 41 3.81 23.31 1.73
CA GLN A 41 4.77 23.10 0.63
C GLN A 41 4.94 21.61 0.33
N VAL A 42 4.86 20.75 1.35
CA VAL A 42 4.90 19.29 1.17
C VAL A 42 3.66 18.82 0.41
N ILE A 43 2.46 19.18 0.87
CA ILE A 43 1.19 18.79 0.23
C ILE A 43 1.09 19.34 -1.20
N GLN A 44 1.41 20.62 -1.39
CA GLN A 44 1.47 21.24 -2.72
C GLN A 44 2.48 20.54 -3.63
N GLY A 45 3.67 20.22 -3.11
CA GLY A 45 4.72 19.54 -3.86
C GLY A 45 4.30 18.14 -4.32
N MET A 46 3.58 17.38 -3.48
CA MET A 46 2.98 16.10 -3.85
C MET A 46 1.91 16.28 -4.93
N PHE A 47 1.01 17.24 -4.75
CA PHE A 47 -0.07 17.54 -5.70
C PHE A 47 0.47 17.91 -7.10
N GLU A 48 1.45 18.81 -7.18
CA GLU A 48 2.08 19.23 -8.45
C GLU A 48 2.78 18.09 -9.19
N ARG A 49 3.14 17.01 -8.47
CA ARG A 49 3.79 15.81 -9.01
C ARG A 49 2.82 14.68 -9.28
N GLY A 50 1.51 14.88 -9.05
CA GLY A 50 0.50 13.84 -9.18
C GLY A 50 0.67 12.70 -8.18
N ILE A 51 1.12 13.00 -6.97
CA ILE A 51 1.29 12.04 -5.88
C ILE A 51 0.17 12.21 -4.87
N GLU A 52 -0.54 11.13 -4.55
CA GLU A 52 -1.53 11.08 -3.49
C GLU A 52 -0.89 11.25 -2.10
N ALA A 53 -1.47 12.15 -1.30
CA ALA A 53 -1.11 12.40 0.08
C ALA A 53 -2.00 11.58 1.02
N HIS A 54 -1.56 10.35 1.33
CA HIS A 54 -2.14 9.52 2.40
C HIS A 54 -1.74 10.09 3.77
N LEU A 55 -2.63 10.90 4.33
CA LEU A 55 -2.36 11.69 5.53
C LEU A 55 -2.83 10.95 6.78
N MET A 56 -1.88 10.32 7.47
CA MET A 56 -2.08 9.72 8.80
C MET A 56 -2.12 10.82 9.88
N ILE A 57 -3.32 11.17 10.34
CA ILE A 57 -3.58 12.33 11.22
C ILE A 57 -2.95 12.16 12.59
N LYS A 58 -2.89 10.92 13.11
CA LYS A 58 -2.32 10.59 14.42
C LYS A 58 -1.34 9.43 14.37
N VAL A 59 -0.51 9.37 15.41
CA VAL A 59 0.31 8.20 15.74
C VAL A 59 0.45 8.10 17.26
N TYR A 60 0.16 6.92 17.81
CA TYR A 60 0.10 6.72 19.27
C TYR A 60 1.42 6.19 19.85
N ASN A 61 2.23 5.50 19.05
CA ASN A 61 3.45 4.85 19.50
C ASN A 61 4.73 5.74 19.44
N LYS A 62 4.61 7.03 19.07
CA LYS A 62 5.75 7.96 18.91
C LYS A 62 5.82 9.11 19.94
N LYS A 63 5.16 8.97 21.10
CA LYS A 63 5.25 9.93 22.24
C LYS A 63 4.83 11.37 21.91
N VAL A 64 3.96 11.55 20.93
CA VAL A 64 3.33 12.85 20.67
C VAL A 64 2.38 13.16 21.82
N LYS A 65 2.52 14.34 22.44
CA LYS A 65 1.53 14.83 23.40
C LYS A 65 0.36 15.40 22.62
N TRP A 66 -0.66 14.58 22.39
CA TRP A 66 -1.88 15.00 21.71
C TRP A 66 -2.74 15.90 22.62
N PRO A 67 -3.60 16.76 22.04
CA PRO A 67 -4.69 17.38 22.78
C PRO A 67 -5.55 16.33 23.49
N LYS A 68 -6.24 16.74 24.55
CA LYS A 68 -7.15 15.85 25.27
C LYS A 68 -8.26 15.39 24.31
N ARG A 69 -8.57 14.10 24.34
CA ARG A 69 -9.65 13.52 23.52
C ARG A 69 -10.94 14.32 23.66
N LEU A 70 -11.56 14.62 22.52
CA LEU A 70 -12.83 15.34 22.41
C LEU A 70 -12.82 16.74 23.05
N SER A 71 -11.65 17.34 23.23
CA SER A 71 -11.54 18.72 23.69
C SER A 71 -11.69 19.70 22.52
N LYS A 72 -11.91 20.98 22.86
CA LYS A 72 -12.00 22.05 21.85
C LYS A 72 -10.70 22.20 21.06
N GLU A 73 -9.57 21.92 21.69
CA GLU A 73 -8.24 21.97 21.08
C GLU A 73 -8.02 20.81 20.10
N GLU A 74 -8.57 19.63 20.38
CA GLU A 74 -8.58 18.54 19.41
C GLU A 74 -9.50 18.86 18.22
N ASP A 75 -10.70 19.38 18.48
CA ASP A 75 -11.60 19.83 17.42
C ASP A 75 -10.95 20.93 16.57
N LEU A 76 -10.21 21.86 17.19
CA LEU A 76 -9.43 22.87 16.48
C LEU A 76 -8.39 22.23 15.55
N TYR A 77 -7.66 21.21 16.01
CA TYR A 77 -6.69 20.49 15.19
C TYR A 77 -7.30 19.82 13.97
N PHE A 78 -8.39 19.06 14.15
CA PHE A 78 -9.05 18.41 13.03
C PHE A 78 -9.67 19.43 12.05
N ARG A 79 -10.35 20.48 12.55
CA ARG A 79 -10.89 21.54 11.68
C ARG A 79 -9.80 22.26 10.92
N TRP A 80 -8.67 22.56 11.57
CA TRP A 80 -7.55 23.25 10.95
C TRP A 80 -6.99 22.43 9.78
N LEU A 81 -6.70 21.16 10.02
CA LEU A 81 -6.16 20.23 9.03
C LEU A 81 -7.11 20.03 7.84
N ILE A 82 -8.40 19.77 8.10
CA ILE A 82 -9.40 19.58 7.04
C ILE A 82 -9.63 20.86 6.26
N ALA A 83 -9.80 22.02 6.92
CA ALA A 83 -10.04 23.29 6.24
C ALA A 83 -8.84 23.71 5.37
N ARG A 84 -7.62 23.33 5.76
CA ARG A 84 -6.40 23.69 5.03
C ARG A 84 -6.16 22.80 3.82
N TYR A 85 -6.46 21.49 3.92
CA TYR A 85 -6.07 20.53 2.89
C TYR A 85 -7.21 19.92 2.09
N SER A 86 -8.48 20.02 2.51
CA SER A 86 -9.59 19.45 1.74
C SER A 86 -9.75 20.06 0.34
N ALA A 87 -9.18 21.22 0.02
CA ALA A 87 -9.21 21.72 -1.36
C ALA A 87 -8.26 20.97 -2.32
N TYR A 88 -7.36 20.13 -1.79
CA TYR A 88 -6.41 19.33 -2.57
C TYR A 88 -7.03 17.99 -2.95
N PRO A 89 -7.24 17.70 -4.25
CA PRO A 89 -7.90 16.48 -4.69
C PRO A 89 -7.07 15.20 -4.48
N ASN A 90 -5.77 15.36 -4.20
CA ASN A 90 -4.85 14.24 -3.96
C ASN A 90 -4.81 13.81 -2.47
N ILE A 91 -5.74 14.28 -1.63
CA ILE A 91 -5.76 13.91 -0.20
C ILE A 91 -6.51 12.60 0.03
N VAL A 92 -5.93 11.74 0.87
CA VAL A 92 -6.60 10.60 1.50
C VAL A 92 -6.44 10.72 3.00
N TRP A 93 -7.56 10.71 3.73
CA TRP A 93 -7.56 10.81 5.18
C TRP A 93 -7.31 9.45 5.82
N ASP A 94 -6.41 9.41 6.80
CA ASP A 94 -6.25 8.24 7.66
C ASP A 94 -6.26 8.70 9.12
N PHE A 95 -7.16 8.12 9.91
CA PHE A 95 -7.29 8.51 11.31
C PHE A 95 -5.98 8.40 12.08
N SER A 96 -5.26 7.29 11.91
CA SER A 96 -3.98 7.11 12.59
C SER A 96 -3.16 5.94 12.07
N LYS A 97 -1.84 6.06 12.12
CA LYS A 97 -0.93 4.92 11.96
C LYS A 97 -1.13 3.92 13.11
N GLU A 98 -1.41 2.66 12.77
CA GLU A 98 -1.57 1.55 13.73
C GLU A 98 -2.70 1.86 14.71
N SER A 99 -3.89 2.06 14.13
CA SER A 99 -5.13 2.49 14.79
C SER A 99 -5.61 1.51 15.87
N TYR A 100 -5.13 0.26 15.86
CA TYR A 100 -5.32 -0.66 16.98
C TYR A 100 -4.76 -0.11 18.31
N ASN A 101 -3.81 0.83 18.29
CA ASN A 101 -3.27 1.44 19.51
C ASN A 101 -4.31 2.32 20.23
N GLU A 102 -5.28 2.86 19.50
CA GLU A 102 -6.44 3.52 20.10
C GLU A 102 -7.53 2.49 20.42
N LYS A 103 -7.67 2.20 21.72
CA LYS A 103 -8.57 1.16 22.24
C LYS A 103 -10.01 1.64 22.38
N ASP A 104 -10.22 2.95 22.45
CA ASP A 104 -11.56 3.52 22.52
C ASP A 104 -12.16 3.62 21.12
N PHE A 105 -12.98 2.63 20.78
CA PHE A 105 -13.58 2.56 19.46
C PHE A 105 -14.63 3.66 19.21
N ASP A 106 -15.42 4.01 20.22
CA ASP A 106 -16.43 5.06 20.08
C ASP A 106 -15.77 6.42 19.85
N TYR A 107 -14.61 6.64 20.47
CA TYR A 107 -13.76 7.77 20.16
C TYR A 107 -13.25 7.76 18.71
N LYS A 108 -12.78 6.62 18.18
CA LYS A 108 -12.37 6.50 16.76
C LYS A 108 -13.53 6.85 15.82
N LEU A 109 -14.70 6.23 16.02
CA LEU A 109 -15.89 6.53 15.23
C LEU A 109 -16.27 8.01 15.31
N ASN A 110 -16.21 8.61 16.50
CA ASN A 110 -16.51 10.02 16.65
C ASN A 110 -15.59 10.90 15.79
N ARG A 111 -14.28 10.62 15.76
CA ARG A 111 -13.32 11.38 14.96
C ARG A 111 -13.45 11.11 13.46
N LEU A 112 -13.72 9.87 13.06
CA LEU A 112 -13.99 9.52 11.66
C LEU A 112 -15.26 10.21 11.14
N ARG A 113 -16.35 10.22 11.93
CA ARG A 113 -17.58 10.97 11.60
C ARG A 113 -17.30 12.47 11.50
N PHE A 114 -16.51 13.01 12.43
CA PHE A 114 -16.10 14.40 12.38
C PHE A 114 -15.39 14.76 11.06
N ILE A 115 -14.48 13.91 10.59
CA ILE A 115 -13.80 14.11 9.30
C ILE A 115 -14.82 14.12 8.16
N ARG A 116 -15.68 13.09 8.07
CA ARG A 116 -16.72 12.98 7.02
C ARG A 116 -17.69 14.16 7.01
N GLU A 117 -18.12 14.64 8.17
CA GLU A 117 -19.05 15.76 8.29
C GLU A 117 -18.40 17.12 7.99
N THR A 118 -17.07 17.22 8.13
CA THR A 118 -16.35 18.49 7.99
C THR A 118 -15.68 18.65 6.63
N ASP A 119 -15.28 17.55 5.96
CA ASP A 119 -14.69 17.59 4.63
C ASP A 119 -15.75 17.81 3.54
N PRO A 120 -15.81 18.99 2.90
CA PRO A 120 -16.88 19.31 1.96
C PRO A 120 -16.79 18.56 0.62
N TYR A 121 -15.68 17.86 0.35
CA TYR A 121 -15.46 17.16 -0.91
C TYR A 121 -15.53 15.63 -0.79
N ASN A 122 -15.73 15.10 0.42
CA ASN A 122 -15.78 13.66 0.70
C ASN A 122 -14.56 12.90 0.17
N HIS A 123 -13.34 13.32 0.55
CA HIS A 123 -12.13 12.56 0.22
C HIS A 123 -12.20 11.15 0.81
N LEU A 124 -11.40 10.26 0.22
CA LEU A 124 -11.25 8.90 0.72
C LEU A 124 -10.78 8.95 2.19
N ILE A 125 -11.34 8.07 3.03
CA ILE A 125 -10.94 7.89 4.42
C ILE A 125 -10.72 6.41 4.75
N THR A 126 -9.69 6.16 5.55
CA THR A 126 -9.36 4.83 6.06
C THR A 126 -8.83 4.91 7.49
N VAL A 127 -8.47 3.75 8.04
CA VAL A 127 -7.64 3.63 9.25
C VAL A 127 -6.54 2.61 9.00
N HIS A 128 -5.29 2.95 9.32
CA HIS A 128 -4.17 2.01 9.20
C HIS A 128 -4.17 0.96 10.32
N ASP A 129 -4.13 -0.33 9.96
CA ASP A 129 -3.89 -1.49 10.85
C ASP A 129 -4.76 -1.50 12.11
N ASP A 130 -6.04 -1.87 11.91
CA ASP A 130 -7.03 -2.08 12.98
C ASP A 130 -7.89 -3.31 12.66
N ASN A 131 -7.20 -4.41 12.37
CA ASN A 131 -7.78 -5.63 11.79
C ASN A 131 -8.99 -6.17 12.58
N ASP A 132 -8.94 -6.23 13.91
CA ASP A 132 -10.09 -6.69 14.73
C ASP A 132 -11.36 -5.84 14.54
N SER A 133 -11.21 -4.54 14.25
CA SER A 133 -12.35 -3.65 13.98
C SER A 133 -12.87 -3.82 12.55
N TYR A 134 -11.98 -3.98 11.56
CA TYR A 134 -12.34 -4.36 10.18
C TYR A 134 -13.07 -5.71 10.17
N GLU A 135 -12.40 -6.79 10.58
CA GLU A 135 -12.79 -7.76 11.63
C GLU A 135 -14.26 -7.94 12.04
N LYS A 136 -14.92 -6.87 12.46
CA LYS A 136 -16.27 -6.91 13.02
C LYS A 136 -17.26 -6.06 12.23
N GLY A 137 -16.86 -5.59 11.05
CA GLY A 137 -17.64 -4.73 10.16
C GLY A 137 -17.92 -3.36 10.78
N ARG A 138 -17.09 -2.95 11.76
CA ARG A 138 -17.44 -1.78 12.58
C ARG A 138 -17.23 -0.45 11.84
N TYR A 139 -16.57 -0.52 10.69
CA TYR A 139 -16.22 0.62 9.86
C TYR A 139 -17.05 0.71 8.57
N ASP A 140 -17.87 -0.30 8.26
CA ASP A 140 -18.47 -0.53 6.94
C ASP A 140 -19.33 0.63 6.43
N ASP A 141 -19.91 1.43 7.33
CA ASP A 141 -20.73 2.60 6.97
C ASP A 141 -19.92 3.91 6.82
N LEU A 142 -18.61 3.88 7.04
CA LEU A 142 -17.82 5.10 7.28
C LEU A 142 -16.50 5.20 6.53
N LEU A 143 -15.78 4.10 6.31
CA LEU A 143 -14.51 4.09 5.57
C LEU A 143 -14.73 3.70 4.10
N ASP A 144 -13.77 4.02 3.24
CA ASP A 144 -13.86 3.74 1.80
C ASP A 144 -13.03 2.52 1.36
N PHE A 145 -11.98 2.19 2.13
CA PHE A 145 -11.09 1.09 1.85
C PHE A 145 -10.36 0.65 3.12
N SER A 146 -9.79 -0.56 3.10
CA SER A 146 -8.98 -1.07 4.20
C SER A 146 -7.51 -0.76 3.97
N SER A 147 -6.85 -0.20 4.97
CA SER A 147 -5.41 0.03 5.00
C SER A 147 -4.76 -0.90 6.03
N ASP A 148 -3.96 -1.85 5.57
CA ASP A 148 -3.41 -2.94 6.40
C ASP A 148 -1.88 -2.89 6.53
N GLN A 149 -1.37 -3.58 7.55
CA GLN A 149 0.04 -3.87 7.80
C GLN A 149 0.20 -5.38 7.99
N GLN A 150 0.51 -6.09 6.90
CA GLN A 150 0.68 -7.54 6.94
C GLN A 150 2.01 -7.98 6.32
N HIS A 151 2.81 -8.71 7.10
CA HIS A 151 4.19 -9.10 6.76
C HIS A 151 4.40 -10.58 6.42
N LYS A 152 3.31 -11.34 6.22
CA LYS A 152 3.34 -12.77 5.86
C LYS A 152 2.01 -13.17 5.23
N ASP A 153 1.94 -14.33 4.58
CA ASP A 153 0.69 -14.89 4.05
C ASP A 153 -0.07 -13.85 3.19
N TRP A 154 0.67 -13.07 2.40
CA TRP A 154 0.18 -11.82 1.80
C TRP A 154 -1.01 -12.06 0.88
N HIS A 155 -0.93 -13.09 0.04
CA HIS A 155 -2.02 -13.43 -0.88
C HIS A 155 -3.27 -13.86 -0.09
N GLU A 156 -3.12 -14.79 0.84
CA GLU A 156 -4.22 -15.33 1.64
C GLU A 156 -4.92 -14.24 2.45
N LYS A 157 -4.15 -13.34 3.06
CA LYS A 157 -4.70 -12.27 3.91
C LYS A 157 -5.51 -11.25 3.12
N ILE A 158 -5.01 -10.83 1.96
CA ILE A 158 -5.77 -9.95 1.07
C ILE A 158 -7.07 -10.64 0.62
N ARG A 159 -7.01 -11.93 0.25
CA ARG A 159 -8.21 -12.68 -0.14
C ARG A 159 -9.23 -12.78 0.98
N GLU A 160 -8.81 -13.14 2.20
CA GLU A 160 -9.69 -13.18 3.37
C GLU A 160 -10.37 -11.84 3.63
N GLN A 161 -9.65 -10.73 3.48
CA GLN A 161 -10.19 -9.38 3.66
C GLN A 161 -11.20 -9.01 2.55
N ARG A 162 -10.92 -9.36 1.29
CA ARG A 162 -11.82 -9.12 0.15
C ARG A 162 -13.08 -9.99 0.19
N GLU A 163 -12.99 -11.24 0.63
CA GLU A 163 -14.16 -12.13 0.80
C GLU A 163 -15.15 -11.60 1.85
N ARG A 164 -14.67 -10.75 2.75
CA ARG A 164 -15.42 -10.20 3.86
C ARG A 164 -16.14 -8.90 3.51
N ASN A 165 -15.53 -8.02 2.72
CA ASN A 165 -16.12 -6.78 2.25
C ASN A 165 -15.58 -6.46 0.85
N ASP A 166 -16.44 -5.99 -0.05
CA ASP A 166 -16.12 -5.65 -1.45
C ASP A 166 -15.29 -4.35 -1.57
N TRP A 167 -14.48 -4.05 -0.56
CA TRP A 167 -13.63 -2.86 -0.50
C TRP A 167 -12.29 -3.08 -1.20
N PRO A 168 -11.68 -2.01 -1.75
CA PRO A 168 -10.26 -2.03 -2.03
C PRO A 168 -9.48 -2.35 -0.75
N ILE A 169 -8.49 -3.23 -0.87
CA ILE A 169 -7.60 -3.60 0.23
C ILE A 169 -6.19 -3.14 -0.13
N VAL A 170 -5.68 -2.19 0.63
CA VAL A 170 -4.34 -1.64 0.45
C VAL A 170 -3.47 -2.11 1.61
N ASN A 171 -2.51 -2.99 1.34
CA ASN A 171 -1.49 -3.33 2.34
C ASN A 171 -0.40 -2.27 2.25
N VAL A 172 -0.56 -1.22 3.03
CA VAL A 172 0.31 -0.04 2.97
C VAL A 172 1.66 -0.28 3.65
N GLU A 173 1.80 -1.35 4.44
CA GLU A 173 3.03 -1.67 5.16
C GLU A 173 3.33 -3.18 5.12
N PHE A 174 3.63 -3.71 3.93
CA PHE A 174 3.92 -5.14 3.75
C PHE A 174 5.40 -5.52 3.91
N GLY A 175 6.32 -4.55 3.87
CA GLY A 175 7.73 -4.72 4.14
C GLY A 175 8.60 -3.55 3.66
N TYR A 176 9.88 -3.56 4.06
CA TYR A 176 10.85 -2.50 3.76
C TYR A 176 12.04 -3.01 2.92
N GLU A 177 12.40 -2.33 1.85
CA GLU A 177 13.66 -2.60 1.13
C GLU A 177 14.87 -2.06 1.89
N HIS A 178 15.95 -2.84 1.93
CA HIS A 178 17.21 -2.43 2.54
C HIS A 178 17.94 -1.37 1.72
N GLY A 179 18.87 -0.65 2.35
CA GLY A 179 19.73 0.32 1.69
C GLY A 179 20.73 -0.33 0.71
N PRO A 180 21.44 0.46 -0.10
CA PRO A 180 22.26 -0.05 -1.19
C PRO A 180 23.38 -1.02 -0.74
N GLU A 181 23.80 -0.97 0.52
CA GLU A 181 24.87 -1.82 1.07
C GLU A 181 24.38 -3.18 1.60
N GLY A 182 23.09 -3.51 1.44
CA GLY A 182 22.53 -4.82 1.76
C GLY A 182 21.76 -4.87 3.08
N MET A 183 21.51 -6.09 3.59
CA MET A 183 20.59 -6.36 4.72
C MET A 183 20.94 -5.66 6.04
N GLU A 184 22.18 -5.23 6.22
CA GLU A 184 22.60 -4.48 7.42
C GLU A 184 22.50 -2.96 7.25
N ASP A 185 22.32 -2.48 6.02
CA ASP A 185 22.03 -1.08 5.71
C ASP A 185 20.53 -0.83 5.91
N LYS A 186 20.12 -0.67 7.16
CA LYS A 186 18.71 -0.56 7.55
C LYS A 186 18.52 0.40 8.72
N THR A 187 17.34 0.99 8.79
CA THR A 187 16.91 1.91 9.86
C THR A 187 15.96 1.21 10.84
N TYR A 188 15.39 0.07 10.43
CA TYR A 188 14.47 -0.75 11.20
C TYR A 188 14.81 -2.24 11.09
N GLY A 189 14.40 -3.04 12.07
CA GLY A 189 14.79 -4.46 12.16
C GLY A 189 14.11 -5.39 11.15
N VAL A 190 13.03 -4.93 10.51
CA VAL A 190 12.32 -5.67 9.46
C VAL A 190 12.69 -5.07 8.12
N VAL A 191 13.45 -5.83 7.32
CA VAL A 191 13.92 -5.40 6.00
C VAL A 191 14.15 -6.63 5.12
N GLN A 192 14.08 -6.46 3.80
CA GLN A 192 14.31 -7.52 2.82
C GLN A 192 15.03 -7.00 1.56
N SER A 193 15.39 -7.91 0.67
CA SER A 193 15.97 -7.56 -0.62
C SER A 193 14.92 -6.91 -1.53
N PRO A 194 15.35 -6.09 -2.51
CA PRO A 194 14.45 -5.56 -3.53
C PRO A 194 13.61 -6.64 -4.21
N GLU A 195 14.21 -7.78 -4.56
CA GLU A 195 13.54 -8.90 -5.23
C GLU A 195 12.46 -9.52 -4.34
N GLU A 196 12.76 -9.74 -3.06
CA GLU A 196 11.77 -10.24 -2.10
C GLU A 196 10.66 -9.22 -1.83
N ASN A 197 10.98 -7.92 -1.84
CA ASN A 197 9.98 -6.86 -1.69
C ASN A 197 8.97 -6.88 -2.86
N VAL A 198 9.44 -6.85 -4.10
CA VAL A 198 8.54 -6.89 -5.27
C VAL A 198 7.84 -8.24 -5.41
N ARG A 199 8.45 -9.37 -5.01
CA ARG A 199 7.77 -10.68 -4.97
C ARG A 199 6.50 -10.64 -4.12
N ARG A 200 6.59 -10.02 -2.93
CA ARG A 200 5.44 -9.83 -2.01
C ARG A 200 4.38 -8.94 -2.63
N ALA A 201 4.80 -7.87 -3.30
CA ALA A 201 3.89 -6.97 -4.02
C ALA A 201 3.11 -7.71 -5.11
N TRP A 202 3.78 -8.59 -5.87
CA TRP A 202 3.10 -9.49 -6.81
C TRP A 202 2.06 -10.38 -6.11
N GLU A 203 2.36 -10.96 -4.95
CA GLU A 203 1.37 -11.78 -4.23
C GLU A 203 0.15 -10.97 -3.78
N ILE A 204 0.35 -9.73 -3.34
CA ILE A 204 -0.72 -8.79 -2.99
C ILE A 204 -1.59 -8.47 -4.23
N CYS A 205 -0.96 -8.11 -5.35
CA CYS A 205 -1.69 -7.83 -6.59
C CYS A 205 -2.42 -9.07 -7.09
N MET A 206 -1.80 -10.25 -7.05
CA MET A 206 -2.45 -11.52 -7.47
C MET A 206 -3.64 -11.92 -6.59
N ALA A 207 -3.82 -11.30 -5.43
CA ALA A 207 -4.98 -11.44 -4.57
C ALA A 207 -6.04 -10.34 -4.77
N GLY A 208 -5.85 -9.43 -5.72
CA GLY A 208 -6.74 -8.30 -5.98
C GLY A 208 -6.49 -7.10 -5.03
N GLY A 209 -5.39 -7.10 -4.30
CA GLY A 209 -5.01 -6.02 -3.39
C GLY A 209 -4.06 -5.01 -4.01
N TYR A 210 -3.68 -4.00 -3.21
CA TYR A 210 -2.77 -2.93 -3.62
C TYR A 210 -1.60 -2.81 -2.65
N PRO A 211 -0.34 -2.93 -3.11
CA PRO A 211 0.85 -2.77 -2.26
C PRO A 211 1.33 -1.30 -2.20
N CYS A 212 1.85 -0.85 -1.05
CA CYS A 212 2.60 0.40 -0.93
C CYS A 212 4.08 0.15 -0.64
N TYR A 213 4.96 0.61 -1.52
CA TYR A 213 6.40 0.38 -1.40
C TYR A 213 7.03 1.21 -0.27
N TYR A 214 7.83 0.56 0.57
CA TYR A 214 8.67 1.22 1.56
C TYR A 214 10.15 0.97 1.32
N TYR A 215 10.92 2.06 1.42
CA TYR A 215 12.38 2.04 1.41
C TYR A 215 12.94 2.49 2.77
N THR A 216 13.88 1.74 3.33
CA THR A 216 14.34 1.92 4.72
C THR A 216 14.85 3.34 5.03
N HIS A 217 15.50 4.03 4.09
CA HIS A 217 16.06 5.38 4.26
C HIS A 217 15.11 6.49 3.78
N THR A 218 13.82 6.20 3.66
CA THR A 218 12.76 7.21 3.48
C THR A 218 11.50 6.90 4.30
N ALA A 219 11.50 5.79 5.05
CA ALA A 219 10.37 5.35 5.85
C ALA A 219 10.23 6.07 7.21
N TRP A 220 11.33 6.63 7.74
CA TRP A 220 11.40 7.12 9.11
C TRP A 220 12.21 8.43 9.24
N ASP A 221 12.90 8.61 10.38
CA ASP A 221 13.70 9.78 10.75
C ASP A 221 15.15 9.72 10.23
N VAL A 222 15.58 8.59 9.66
CA VAL A 222 16.87 8.45 8.97
C VAL A 222 16.61 8.48 7.47
N ILE A 223 17.05 9.55 6.82
CA ILE A 223 16.70 9.86 5.43
C ILE A 223 17.93 10.05 4.56
N ARG A 224 18.04 9.26 3.50
CA ARG A 224 19.04 9.40 2.42
C ARG A 224 18.33 9.67 1.09
N PRO A 225 18.11 10.94 0.72
CA PRO A 225 17.31 11.27 -0.45
C PRO A 225 18.05 11.05 -1.78
N GLU A 226 19.39 10.95 -1.75
CA GLU A 226 20.22 10.73 -2.94
C GLU A 226 20.35 9.25 -3.31
N ASP A 227 19.90 8.34 -2.44
CA ASP A 227 19.91 6.91 -2.74
C ASP A 227 18.91 6.60 -3.86
N THR A 228 19.33 5.75 -4.81
CA THR A 228 18.45 5.17 -5.82
C THR A 228 18.30 3.67 -5.54
N PRO A 229 17.34 3.26 -4.70
CA PRO A 229 17.07 1.85 -4.42
C PRO A 229 16.64 1.11 -5.69
N LYS A 230 16.98 -0.17 -5.78
CA LYS A 230 16.58 -1.01 -6.92
C LYS A 230 15.07 -1.16 -6.99
N GLY A 231 14.39 -1.15 -5.84
CA GLY A 231 12.94 -1.21 -5.74
C GLY A 231 12.22 -0.14 -6.55
N TYR A 232 12.77 1.06 -6.72
CA TYR A 232 12.14 2.09 -7.56
C TYR A 232 11.91 1.59 -8.98
N ARG A 233 12.89 0.92 -9.59
CA ARG A 233 12.71 0.36 -10.93
C ARG A 233 11.74 -0.81 -10.91
N LEU A 234 11.88 -1.73 -9.96
CA LEU A 234 11.05 -2.94 -9.87
C LEU A 234 9.56 -2.61 -9.64
N PHE A 235 9.25 -1.62 -8.81
CA PHE A 235 7.87 -1.17 -8.58
C PHE A 235 7.33 -0.33 -9.73
N SER A 236 8.19 0.40 -10.47
CA SER A 236 7.80 1.01 -11.74
C SER A 236 7.38 -0.06 -12.75
N ASP A 237 8.17 -1.13 -12.88
CA ASP A 237 7.85 -2.25 -13.79
C ASP A 237 6.57 -2.98 -13.36
N LEU A 238 6.37 -3.19 -12.06
CA LEU A 238 5.13 -3.75 -11.50
C LEU A 238 3.92 -2.87 -11.85
N LYS A 239 4.01 -1.55 -11.63
CA LYS A 239 2.96 -0.59 -11.94
C LYS A 239 2.63 -0.61 -13.43
N ASP A 240 3.64 -0.48 -14.30
CA ASP A 240 3.45 -0.46 -15.75
C ASP A 240 2.82 -1.77 -16.26
N PHE A 241 3.13 -2.90 -15.64
CA PHE A 241 2.52 -4.19 -15.96
C PHE A 241 1.01 -4.21 -15.65
N PHE A 242 0.62 -3.86 -14.42
CA PHE A 242 -0.79 -3.92 -14.00
C PHE A 242 -1.65 -2.78 -14.58
N GLU A 243 -1.07 -1.61 -14.88
CA GLU A 243 -1.76 -0.55 -15.64
C GLU A 243 -1.95 -0.89 -17.12
N GLY A 244 -1.18 -1.84 -17.64
CA GLY A 244 -1.32 -2.34 -19.02
C GLY A 244 -2.56 -3.22 -19.25
N MET A 245 -3.36 -3.48 -18.22
CA MET A 245 -4.56 -4.29 -18.26
C MET A 245 -5.71 -3.65 -17.49
N GLU A 246 -6.93 -4.13 -17.69
CA GLU A 246 -8.09 -3.72 -16.90
C GLU A 246 -8.11 -4.49 -15.57
N TYR A 247 -7.09 -4.29 -14.73
CA TYR A 247 -6.86 -5.05 -13.49
C TYR A 247 -8.11 -5.16 -12.60
N TRP A 248 -8.93 -4.10 -12.56
CA TRP A 248 -10.18 -4.04 -11.79
C TRP A 248 -11.29 -5.00 -12.28
N LYS A 249 -11.12 -5.67 -13.43
CA LYS A 249 -12.04 -6.71 -13.92
C LYS A 249 -11.59 -8.12 -13.53
N LEU A 250 -10.38 -8.29 -13.03
CA LEU A 250 -9.80 -9.59 -12.72
C LEU A 250 -10.03 -9.95 -11.26
N GLU A 251 -10.41 -11.20 -11.02
CA GLU A 251 -10.67 -11.72 -9.68
C GLU A 251 -9.76 -12.92 -9.33
N PRO A 252 -9.30 -13.05 -8.07
CA PRO A 252 -8.50 -14.18 -7.63
C PRO A 252 -9.21 -15.51 -7.88
N SER A 253 -8.56 -16.38 -8.66
CA SER A 253 -9.12 -17.60 -9.20
C SER A 253 -8.15 -18.77 -9.07
N ASN A 254 -7.52 -18.93 -7.89
CA ASN A 254 -6.46 -19.92 -7.66
C ASN A 254 -6.90 -21.37 -7.90
N SER A 255 -8.21 -21.68 -7.97
CA SER A 255 -8.69 -22.99 -8.41
C SER A 255 -8.32 -23.35 -9.86
N LEU A 256 -7.89 -22.37 -10.66
CA LEU A 256 -7.51 -22.53 -12.06
C LEU A 256 -6.01 -22.86 -12.25
N ILE A 257 -5.23 -22.98 -11.17
CA ILE A 257 -3.81 -23.31 -11.23
C ILE A 257 -3.47 -24.30 -10.11
N GLU A 258 -2.65 -25.30 -10.40
CA GLU A 258 -2.26 -26.29 -9.38
C GLU A 258 -1.24 -25.72 -8.37
N GLU A 259 -0.27 -24.95 -8.84
CA GLU A 259 0.77 -24.31 -8.00
C GLU A 259 1.03 -22.88 -8.45
N GLY A 260 0.86 -21.91 -7.56
CA GLY A 260 1.00 -20.48 -7.85
C GLY A 260 -0.31 -19.73 -7.65
N TYR A 261 -0.48 -18.62 -8.36
CA TYR A 261 -1.62 -17.73 -8.18
C TYR A 261 -2.27 -17.39 -9.51
N CYS A 262 -3.57 -17.13 -9.49
CA CYS A 262 -4.31 -16.76 -10.69
C CYS A 262 -5.26 -15.59 -10.41
N LEU A 263 -5.26 -14.63 -11.32
CA LEU A 263 -6.32 -13.64 -11.49
C LEU A 263 -7.04 -13.94 -12.80
N ALA A 264 -8.37 -13.84 -12.84
CA ALA A 264 -9.13 -14.11 -14.05
C ALA A 264 -10.35 -13.21 -14.21
N ASN A 265 -10.63 -12.84 -15.45
CA ASN A 265 -11.95 -12.47 -15.94
C ASN A 265 -12.43 -13.65 -16.81
N PRO A 266 -13.18 -14.62 -16.23
CA PRO A 266 -13.44 -15.89 -16.88
C PRO A 266 -14.05 -15.77 -18.28
N GLY A 267 -13.41 -16.43 -19.24
CA GLY A 267 -13.80 -16.42 -20.64
C GLY A 267 -13.01 -15.46 -21.51
N GLU A 268 -12.31 -14.48 -20.92
CA GLU A 268 -11.70 -13.35 -21.64
C GLU A 268 -10.22 -13.16 -21.33
N GLU A 269 -9.84 -13.14 -20.05
CA GLU A 269 -8.50 -12.76 -19.62
C GLU A 269 -8.06 -13.55 -18.39
N TYR A 270 -6.81 -14.00 -18.37
CA TYR A 270 -6.23 -14.74 -17.27
C TYR A 270 -4.79 -14.29 -17.05
N LEU A 271 -4.41 -14.12 -15.79
CA LEU A 271 -3.05 -13.88 -15.37
C LEU A 271 -2.64 -14.98 -14.39
N PHE A 272 -1.60 -15.71 -14.72
CA PHE A 272 -1.01 -16.73 -13.85
C PHE A 272 0.36 -16.26 -13.38
N TYR A 273 0.62 -16.35 -12.08
CA TYR A 273 1.92 -16.03 -11.49
C TYR A 273 2.53 -17.30 -10.87
N PHE A 274 3.79 -17.56 -11.21
CA PHE A 274 4.54 -18.75 -10.86
C PHE A 274 5.73 -18.32 -9.99
N PRO A 275 5.60 -18.26 -8.65
CA PRO A 275 6.66 -17.73 -7.78
C PRO A 275 7.99 -18.50 -7.87
N LYS A 276 7.94 -19.79 -8.24
CA LYS A 276 9.12 -20.65 -8.36
C LYS A 276 9.65 -20.79 -9.80
N GLY A 277 8.92 -20.28 -10.80
CA GLY A 277 9.30 -20.48 -12.21
C GLY A 277 9.26 -21.93 -12.68
N GLU A 278 8.40 -22.74 -12.06
CA GLU A 278 8.24 -24.15 -12.38
C GLU A 278 7.01 -24.37 -13.25
N LYS A 279 7.05 -25.42 -14.08
CA LYS A 279 5.88 -25.86 -14.85
C LYS A 279 4.80 -26.32 -13.87
N THR A 280 3.58 -25.82 -14.06
CA THR A 280 2.39 -26.33 -13.37
C THR A 280 1.23 -26.50 -14.35
N GLU A 281 0.15 -27.13 -13.90
CA GLU A 281 -1.10 -27.28 -14.65
C GLU A 281 -2.00 -26.05 -14.46
N ILE A 282 -2.52 -25.52 -15.57
CA ILE A 282 -3.50 -24.43 -15.58
C ILE A 282 -4.81 -24.91 -16.23
N ASP A 283 -5.93 -24.36 -15.79
CA ASP A 283 -7.27 -24.67 -16.29
C ASP A 283 -7.87 -23.49 -17.06
N LEU A 284 -7.91 -23.63 -18.38
CA LEU A 284 -8.52 -22.66 -19.30
C LEU A 284 -9.84 -23.18 -19.88
N SER A 285 -10.47 -24.19 -19.27
CA SER A 285 -11.72 -24.78 -19.78
C SER A 285 -12.89 -23.80 -19.84
N GLN A 286 -12.82 -22.70 -19.08
CA GLN A 286 -13.81 -21.62 -19.08
C GLN A 286 -13.57 -20.57 -20.19
N ALA A 287 -12.45 -20.64 -20.91
CA ALA A 287 -12.10 -19.68 -21.95
C ALA A 287 -13.08 -19.77 -23.15
N LYS A 288 -13.48 -18.62 -23.70
CA LYS A 288 -14.38 -18.56 -24.87
C LYS A 288 -13.58 -18.57 -26.18
N GLY A 289 -12.87 -19.66 -26.43
CA GLY A 289 -12.00 -19.85 -27.59
C GLY A 289 -10.51 -19.88 -27.23
N SER A 290 -9.65 -19.73 -28.23
CA SER A 290 -8.21 -19.69 -27.99
C SER A 290 -7.79 -18.35 -27.39
N LEU A 291 -6.83 -18.41 -26.46
CA LEU A 291 -6.21 -17.25 -25.84
C LEU A 291 -4.79 -17.09 -26.39
N HIS A 292 -4.37 -15.86 -26.67
CA HIS A 292 -2.97 -15.56 -26.95
C HIS A 292 -2.26 -15.23 -25.65
N GLY A 293 -1.08 -15.80 -25.45
CA GLY A 293 -0.32 -15.67 -24.22
C GLY A 293 0.98 -14.91 -24.37
N THR A 294 1.35 -14.16 -23.35
CA THR A 294 2.67 -13.55 -23.20
C THR A 294 3.24 -13.91 -21.83
N TRP A 295 4.46 -14.43 -21.82
CA TRP A 295 5.25 -14.60 -20.61
C TRP A 295 5.92 -13.29 -20.24
N HIS A 296 6.00 -13.00 -18.95
CA HIS A 296 6.66 -11.83 -18.38
C HIS A 296 7.64 -12.25 -17.28
N ARG A 297 8.79 -11.57 -17.20
CA ARG A 297 9.69 -11.62 -16.06
C ARG A 297 9.38 -10.45 -15.09
N PRO A 298 8.76 -10.72 -13.93
CA PRO A 298 8.49 -9.77 -12.86
C PRO A 298 9.61 -8.79 -12.51
N TYR A 299 10.88 -9.20 -12.61
CA TYR A 299 12.02 -8.41 -12.11
C TYR A 299 12.80 -7.66 -13.19
N SER A 300 12.52 -7.93 -14.46
CA SER A 300 13.22 -7.26 -15.58
C SER A 300 12.27 -6.64 -16.61
N GLY A 301 10.98 -6.97 -16.55
CA GLY A 301 9.99 -6.53 -17.55
C GLY A 301 10.12 -7.24 -18.90
N GLU A 302 11.06 -8.19 -19.06
CA GLU A 302 11.23 -8.96 -20.28
C GLU A 302 9.96 -9.74 -20.62
N LYS A 303 9.65 -9.82 -21.92
CA LYS A 303 8.46 -10.49 -22.46
C LYS A 303 8.87 -11.57 -23.45
N SER A 304 8.10 -12.65 -23.51
CA SER A 304 8.26 -13.73 -24.48
C SER A 304 6.89 -14.22 -24.93
N ASP A 305 6.71 -14.41 -26.23
CA ASP A 305 5.45 -14.91 -26.78
C ASP A 305 5.21 -16.36 -26.34
N ALA A 306 4.04 -16.63 -25.76
CA ALA A 306 3.60 -17.99 -25.39
C ALA A 306 2.79 -18.65 -26.51
N GLY A 307 2.44 -17.90 -27.55
CA GLY A 307 1.59 -18.34 -28.65
C GLY A 307 0.13 -18.49 -28.24
N SER A 308 -0.60 -19.31 -28.98
CA SER A 308 -2.02 -19.57 -28.74
C SER A 308 -2.22 -20.80 -27.86
N LEU A 309 -3.03 -20.67 -26.82
CA LEU A 309 -3.42 -21.74 -25.90
C LEU A 309 -4.88 -22.12 -26.13
N ASP A 310 -5.15 -23.42 -26.09
CA ASP A 310 -6.51 -23.96 -26.22
C ASP A 310 -7.31 -23.79 -24.92
N ALA A 311 -8.63 -23.70 -25.02
CA ALA A 311 -9.56 -23.67 -23.89
C ALA A 311 -9.68 -25.05 -23.20
N LYS A 312 -8.60 -25.51 -22.56
CA LYS A 312 -8.53 -26.80 -21.87
C LYS A 312 -7.56 -26.73 -20.69
N LYS A 313 -7.66 -27.72 -19.81
CA LYS A 313 -6.64 -27.97 -18.79
C LYS A 313 -5.35 -28.46 -19.46
N GLN A 314 -4.23 -27.81 -19.17
CA GLN A 314 -2.95 -28.12 -19.80
C GLN A 314 -1.76 -27.64 -18.97
N PRO A 315 -0.57 -28.23 -19.17
CA PRO A 315 0.65 -27.71 -18.55
C PRO A 315 1.09 -26.39 -19.17
N ALA A 316 1.55 -25.45 -18.34
CA ALA A 316 2.16 -24.20 -18.76
C ALA A 316 3.65 -24.16 -18.33
N PRO A 317 4.59 -24.59 -19.20
CA PRO A 317 6.01 -24.49 -18.90
C PRO A 317 6.52 -23.08 -19.18
N PRO A 318 7.19 -22.42 -18.21
CA PRO A 318 7.92 -21.18 -18.47
C PRO A 318 8.97 -21.34 -19.58
N PRO A 319 9.35 -20.24 -20.27
CA PRO A 319 10.47 -20.25 -21.20
C PRO A 319 11.72 -20.88 -20.57
N GLY A 320 12.46 -21.68 -21.35
CA GLY A 320 13.52 -22.53 -20.81
C GLY A 320 14.59 -21.77 -20.01
N GLU A 321 14.95 -20.58 -20.47
CA GLU A 321 15.94 -19.69 -19.84
C GLU A 321 15.42 -19.02 -18.55
N TRP A 322 14.12 -19.10 -18.27
CA TRP A 322 13.43 -18.42 -17.17
C TRP A 322 13.00 -19.39 -16.05
N LYS A 323 13.35 -20.67 -16.18
CA LYS A 323 13.03 -21.68 -15.17
C LYS A 323 13.75 -21.41 -13.85
N GLY A 324 13.04 -21.61 -12.75
CA GLY A 324 13.58 -21.42 -11.40
C GLY A 324 13.55 -19.97 -10.91
N GLU A 325 13.03 -19.04 -11.71
CA GLU A 325 12.81 -17.64 -11.33
C GLU A 325 11.32 -17.29 -11.43
N PRO A 326 10.80 -16.34 -10.62
CA PRO A 326 9.42 -15.90 -10.73
C PRO A 326 9.08 -15.46 -12.16
N VAL A 327 7.93 -15.90 -12.67
CA VAL A 327 7.41 -15.52 -14.00
C VAL A 327 5.90 -15.37 -13.95
N ALA A 328 5.35 -14.57 -14.86
CA ALA A 328 3.90 -14.46 -15.06
C ALA A 328 3.51 -14.81 -16.51
N LEU A 329 2.36 -15.45 -16.70
CA LEU A 329 1.74 -15.71 -17.99
C LEU A 329 0.44 -14.93 -18.06
N HIS A 330 0.40 -13.93 -18.94
CA HIS A 330 -0.80 -13.16 -19.24
C HIS A 330 -1.45 -13.71 -20.51
N LEU A 331 -2.73 -14.06 -20.44
CA LEU A 331 -3.50 -14.64 -21.53
C LEU A 331 -4.70 -13.76 -21.83
N MET A 332 -4.86 -13.40 -23.10
CA MET A 332 -5.97 -12.58 -23.59
C MET A 332 -6.71 -13.31 -24.70
N LYS A 333 -8.03 -13.19 -24.72
CA LYS A 333 -8.85 -13.67 -25.82
C LYS A 333 -8.44 -12.99 -27.12
N VAL A 334 -8.24 -13.80 -28.16
CA VAL A 334 -8.04 -13.30 -29.52
C VAL A 334 -9.40 -12.90 -30.08
N GLU A 335 -9.53 -11.66 -30.54
CA GLU A 335 -10.76 -11.15 -31.19
C GLU A 335 -11.13 -11.93 -32.46
#